data_AF-A0A3E2YJP6-F1
#
_entry.id   AF-A0A3E2YJP6-F1
#
_cell.length_a   1.000
_cell.length_b   1.000
_cell.length_c   1.000
_cell.angle_alpha   90.00
_cell.angle_beta   90.00
_cell.angle_gamma   90.00
#
_symmetry.space_group_name_H-M   'P 1'
#
loop_
_entity.id
_entity.type
_entity.pdbx_description
1 polymer ?
#
loop_
_entity_poly.entity_id
_entity_poly.type
_entity_poly.pdbx_seq_one_letter_code
_entity_poly.pdbx_strand_id
1 'polypeptide(L)'
;MSAAPAAGLWRRRWVRLLAVAVGVVGAAVVGLRGRLPDPREFLAALTGAGYGWVVLAVLLQAVSLAAFALQQWRLLDALGVRLRRGRVVAISLARTALSISLPAGAAVSTGYAIREYERAGAPREMAAASAVVSGLASLGGLALLYVGGGAVVLVRAPGGWDWRPLAVVAALGGLTALAVLAGRRQPRRRVVGPVAGLDVSGGVVRRHVRALLVSARQAWRAGAKLRVRDWAAAVGYAAVNWAADLLCLAAAALALHLPVGVTALAGIYLGVQIVRQVPLTPGGVGVIDTALVAGLTASGATAVSAAAAVLVYRMLSCWLLIPVGGIAGLTLRGDRAVSRV
;
A
#
# COMPACT_ATOMS: atom_id res chain seq x y z
N MET A 1 -40.42 -10.21 -31.12
CA MET A 1 -38.96 -10.37 -30.94
C MET A 1 -38.27 -9.08 -31.36
N SER A 2 -37.68 -8.32 -30.42
CA SER A 2 -36.76 -7.24 -30.73
C SER A 2 -35.86 -6.98 -29.53
N ALA A 3 -34.70 -7.65 -29.53
CA ALA A 3 -33.63 -7.44 -28.57
C ALA A 3 -32.67 -6.35 -29.08
N ALA A 4 -32.60 -5.22 -28.36
CA ALA A 4 -31.41 -4.35 -28.10
C ALA A 4 -31.85 -2.92 -27.79
N PRO A 5 -31.33 -2.30 -26.71
CA PRO A 5 -30.21 -1.38 -26.91
C PRO A 5 -29.15 -1.49 -25.79
N ALA A 6 -28.53 -2.66 -25.61
CA ALA A 6 -27.42 -2.79 -24.66
C ALA A 6 -26.12 -2.09 -25.14
N ALA A 7 -25.92 -1.96 -26.46
CA ALA A 7 -24.69 -1.44 -27.05
C ALA A 7 -24.48 0.08 -26.84
N GLY A 8 -25.57 0.87 -26.78
CA GLY A 8 -25.49 2.33 -26.65
C GLY A 8 -25.08 2.81 -25.26
N LEU A 9 -25.57 2.14 -24.21
CA LEU A 9 -25.22 2.43 -22.82
C LEU A 9 -23.78 1.99 -22.50
N TRP A 10 -23.36 0.85 -23.07
CA TRP A 10 -21.98 0.36 -22.96
C TRP A 10 -21.01 1.36 -23.59
N ARG A 11 -21.22 1.76 -24.86
CA ARG A 11 -20.35 2.73 -25.56
C ARG A 11 -20.31 4.09 -24.86
N ARG A 12 -21.44 4.60 -24.35
CA ARG A 12 -21.48 5.86 -23.57
C ARG A 12 -20.76 5.75 -22.23
N ARG A 13 -20.83 4.59 -21.56
CA ARG A 13 -20.06 4.31 -20.34
C ARG A 13 -18.56 4.29 -20.63
N TRP A 14 -18.11 3.63 -21.70
CA TRP A 14 -16.69 3.61 -22.09
C TRP A 14 -16.17 4.97 -22.53
N VAL A 15 -16.93 5.75 -23.31
CA VAL A 15 -16.54 7.11 -23.70
C VAL A 15 -16.47 8.04 -22.48
N ARG A 16 -17.41 7.94 -21.53
CA ARG A 16 -17.30 8.65 -20.25
C ARG A 16 -16.09 8.19 -19.45
N LEU A 17 -15.87 6.88 -19.31
CA LEU A 17 -14.71 6.35 -18.58
C LEU A 17 -13.39 6.78 -19.23
N LEU A 18 -13.32 6.84 -20.56
CA LEU A 18 -12.16 7.29 -21.31
C LEU A 18 -11.93 8.80 -21.15
N ALA A 19 -12.94 9.63 -21.36
CA ALA A 19 -12.85 11.09 -21.17
C ALA A 19 -12.49 11.45 -19.72
N VAL A 20 -12.99 10.67 -18.78
CA VAL A 20 -12.70 10.81 -17.36
C VAL A 20 -11.31 10.29 -17.01
N ALA A 21 -10.86 9.17 -17.58
CA ALA A 21 -9.49 8.69 -17.45
C ALA A 21 -8.51 9.74 -17.96
N VAL A 22 -8.80 10.34 -19.13
CA VAL A 22 -8.04 11.46 -19.70
C VAL A 22 -8.07 12.68 -18.77
N GLY A 23 -9.21 13.00 -18.18
CA GLY A 23 -9.32 14.10 -17.20
C GLY A 23 -8.55 13.85 -15.90
N VAL A 24 -8.55 12.63 -15.37
CA VAL A 24 -7.78 12.23 -14.17
C VAL A 24 -6.29 12.21 -14.47
N VAL A 25 -5.89 11.65 -15.62
CA VAL A 25 -4.51 11.69 -16.11
C VAL A 25 -4.07 13.15 -16.28
N GLY A 26 -4.90 14.00 -16.89
CA GLY A 26 -4.64 15.42 -17.03
C GLY A 26 -4.49 16.15 -15.70
N ALA A 27 -5.37 15.89 -14.73
CA ALA A 27 -5.29 16.48 -13.39
C ALA A 27 -4.08 15.96 -12.59
N ALA A 28 -3.72 14.69 -12.73
CA ALA A 28 -2.50 14.12 -12.16
C ALA A 28 -1.25 14.74 -12.80
N VAL A 29 -1.23 14.89 -14.12
CA VAL A 29 -0.14 15.54 -14.87
C VAL A 29 0.02 17.00 -14.45
N VAL A 30 -1.09 17.74 -14.27
CA VAL A 30 -1.06 19.14 -13.81
C VAL A 30 -0.65 19.26 -12.35
N GLY A 31 -1.19 18.42 -11.46
CA GLY A 31 -0.89 18.44 -10.02
C GLY A 31 0.49 17.87 -9.65
N LEU A 32 1.10 17.10 -10.54
CA LEU A 32 2.44 16.52 -10.39
C LEU A 32 3.44 17.12 -11.40
N ARG A 33 3.15 18.29 -11.99
CA ARG A 33 4.09 18.98 -12.91
C ARG A 33 5.45 19.15 -12.20
N GLY A 34 6.51 18.67 -12.86
CA GLY A 34 7.88 18.66 -12.32
C GLY A 34 8.25 17.46 -11.44
N ARG A 35 7.33 16.52 -11.19
CA ARG A 35 7.58 15.28 -10.42
C ARG A 35 7.38 13.99 -11.22
N LEU A 36 6.72 14.08 -12.38
CA LEU A 36 6.59 12.96 -13.29
C LEU A 36 7.90 12.77 -14.07
N PRO A 37 8.41 11.54 -14.19
CA PRO A 37 9.55 11.25 -15.05
C PRO A 37 9.25 11.62 -16.50
N ASP A 38 10.27 12.08 -17.25
CA ASP A 38 10.11 12.39 -18.67
C ASP A 38 9.73 11.10 -19.42
N PRO A 39 8.62 11.07 -20.18
CA PRO A 39 8.25 9.93 -21.00
C PRO A 39 9.37 9.45 -21.94
N ARG A 40 10.25 10.35 -22.39
CA ARG A 40 11.38 10.02 -23.26
C ARG A 40 12.43 9.18 -22.54
N GLU A 41 12.73 9.50 -21.29
CA GLU A 41 13.67 8.73 -20.46
C GLU A 41 13.12 7.34 -20.16
N PHE A 42 11.81 7.23 -19.90
CA PHE A 42 11.15 5.95 -19.71
C PHE A 42 11.16 5.08 -20.98
N LEU A 43 10.84 5.67 -22.13
CA LEU A 43 10.88 4.95 -23.41
C LEU A 43 12.31 4.53 -23.77
N ALA A 44 13.30 5.40 -23.56
CA ALA A 44 14.71 5.08 -23.77
C ALA A 44 15.21 3.98 -22.82
N ALA A 45 14.70 3.92 -21.57
CA ALA A 45 14.98 2.81 -20.67
C ALA A 45 14.39 1.49 -21.20
N LEU A 46 13.24 1.53 -21.89
CA LEU A 46 12.59 0.32 -22.41
C LEU A 46 13.17 -0.19 -23.73
N THR A 47 13.80 0.64 -24.56
CA THR A 47 14.30 0.23 -25.89
C THR A 47 15.41 -0.83 -25.83
N GLY A 48 16.16 -0.91 -24.74
CA GLY A 48 17.17 -1.95 -24.48
C GLY A 48 16.76 -3.01 -23.46
N ALA A 49 15.51 -2.98 -22.99
CA ALA A 49 15.05 -3.84 -21.91
C ALA A 49 14.64 -5.23 -22.41
N GLY A 50 14.94 -6.26 -21.62
CA GLY A 50 14.39 -7.60 -21.83
C GLY A 50 12.88 -7.60 -21.59
N TYR A 51 12.08 -7.61 -22.66
CA TYR A 51 10.61 -7.51 -22.58
C TYR A 51 9.96 -8.57 -21.68
N GLY A 52 10.51 -9.79 -21.64
CA GLY A 52 10.01 -10.85 -20.76
C GLY A 52 10.07 -10.47 -19.28
N TRP A 53 11.14 -9.80 -18.85
CA TRP A 53 11.29 -9.30 -17.48
C TRP A 53 10.38 -8.13 -17.19
N VAL A 54 10.13 -7.25 -18.17
CA VAL A 54 9.16 -6.15 -18.04
C VAL A 54 7.74 -6.70 -17.84
N VAL A 55 7.33 -7.68 -18.65
CA VAL A 55 6.03 -8.35 -18.50
C VAL A 55 5.93 -9.03 -17.13
N LEU A 56 6.99 -9.72 -16.69
CA LEU A 56 7.03 -10.32 -15.36
C LEU A 56 6.89 -9.26 -14.25
N ALA A 57 7.56 -8.11 -14.36
CA ALA A 57 7.43 -7.00 -13.41
C ALA A 57 5.98 -6.49 -13.33
N VAL A 58 5.31 -6.33 -14.48
CA VAL A 58 3.89 -5.94 -14.53
C VAL A 58 3.01 -6.96 -13.81
N LEU A 59 3.22 -8.26 -14.06
CA LEU A 59 2.47 -9.33 -13.42
C LEU A 59 2.69 -9.38 -11.91
N LEU A 60 3.95 -9.24 -11.47
CA LEU A 60 4.31 -9.19 -10.06
C LEU A 60 3.68 -7.98 -9.36
N GLN A 61 3.65 -6.82 -10.02
CA GLN A 61 2.95 -5.65 -9.49
C GLN A 61 1.44 -5.91 -9.35
N ALA A 62 0.83 -6.59 -10.32
CA ALA A 62 -0.58 -6.97 -10.24
C ALA A 62 -0.84 -7.97 -9.09
N VAL A 63 0.07 -8.93 -8.86
CA VAL A 63 0.02 -9.86 -7.72
C VAL A 63 0.13 -9.10 -6.40
N SER A 64 1.04 -8.13 -6.31
CA SER A 64 1.21 -7.27 -5.14
C SER A 64 -0.12 -6.58 -4.78
N LEU A 65 -0.74 -5.90 -5.76
CA LEU A 65 -2.03 -5.24 -5.58
C LEU A 65 -3.17 -6.20 -5.24
N ALA A 66 -3.20 -7.37 -5.89
CA ALA A 66 -4.20 -8.40 -5.62
C ALA A 66 -4.07 -8.93 -4.19
N ALA A 67 -2.84 -9.19 -3.72
CA ALA A 67 -2.57 -9.62 -2.36
C ALA A 67 -3.03 -8.56 -1.33
N PHE A 68 -2.74 -7.28 -1.58
CA PHE A 68 -3.24 -6.19 -0.74
C PHE A 68 -4.78 -6.12 -0.71
N ALA A 69 -5.44 -6.26 -1.88
CA ALA A 69 -6.90 -6.25 -1.95
C ALA A 69 -7.54 -7.47 -1.26
N LEU A 70 -6.95 -8.65 -1.41
CA LEU A 70 -7.38 -9.88 -0.73
C LEU A 70 -7.18 -9.79 0.79
N GLN A 71 -6.10 -9.15 1.24
CA GLN A 71 -5.89 -8.83 2.65
C GLN A 71 -7.04 -7.97 3.19
N GLN A 72 -7.39 -6.88 2.52
CA GLN A 72 -8.52 -6.03 2.92
C GLN A 72 -9.83 -6.82 2.95
N TRP A 73 -10.09 -7.63 1.91
CA TRP A 73 -11.33 -8.40 1.81
C TRP A 73 -11.46 -9.42 2.95
N ARG A 74 -10.40 -10.18 3.25
CA ARG A 74 -10.36 -11.14 4.36
C ARG A 74 -10.51 -10.49 5.72
N LEU A 75 -9.87 -9.33 5.93
CA LEU A 75 -9.99 -8.60 7.19
C LEU A 75 -11.41 -8.10 7.43
N LEU A 76 -12.06 -7.57 6.39
CA LEU A 76 -13.45 -7.13 6.48
C LEU A 76 -14.38 -8.30 6.77
N ASP A 77 -14.21 -9.43 6.08
CA ASP A 77 -14.99 -10.66 6.32
C ASP A 77 -14.80 -11.19 7.75
N ALA A 78 -13.55 -11.23 8.25
CA ALA A 78 -13.24 -11.65 9.62
C ALA A 78 -13.80 -10.70 10.70
N LEU A 79 -14.01 -9.43 10.35
CA LEU A 79 -14.66 -8.42 11.21
C LEU A 79 -16.19 -8.40 11.04
N GLY A 80 -16.77 -9.34 10.26
CA GLY A 80 -18.21 -9.48 10.05
C GLY A 80 -18.79 -8.55 8.99
N VAL A 81 -17.95 -7.89 8.19
CA VAL A 81 -18.35 -6.94 7.13
C VAL A 81 -18.22 -7.61 5.77
N ARG A 82 -19.36 -7.93 5.13
CA ARG A 82 -19.38 -8.58 3.82
C ARG A 82 -19.46 -7.56 2.70
N LEU A 83 -18.40 -7.49 1.89
CA LEU A 83 -18.34 -6.69 0.67
C LEU A 83 -18.02 -7.54 -0.55
N ARG A 84 -18.60 -7.17 -1.69
CA ARG A 84 -18.27 -7.79 -2.98
C ARG A 84 -16.78 -7.55 -3.28
N ARG A 85 -16.06 -8.60 -3.71
CA ARG A 85 -14.61 -8.54 -3.98
C ARG A 85 -14.23 -7.38 -4.90
N GLY A 86 -14.98 -7.16 -5.99
CA GLY A 86 -14.74 -6.05 -6.92
C GLY A 86 -14.80 -4.67 -6.27
N ARG A 87 -15.70 -4.47 -5.30
CA ARG A 87 -15.80 -3.20 -4.57
C ARG A 87 -14.60 -3.00 -3.64
N VAL A 88 -14.13 -4.05 -2.99
CA VAL A 88 -12.91 -3.99 -2.16
C VAL A 88 -11.68 -3.70 -3.02
N VAL A 89 -11.54 -4.35 -4.18
CA VAL A 89 -10.46 -4.06 -5.14
C VAL A 89 -10.51 -2.60 -5.57
N ALA A 90 -11.67 -2.08 -5.94
CA ALA A 90 -11.81 -0.68 -6.35
C ALA A 90 -11.46 0.31 -5.22
N ILE A 91 -11.88 0.03 -3.98
CA ILE A 91 -11.53 0.85 -2.81
C ILE A 91 -10.03 0.79 -2.56
N SER A 92 -9.41 -0.38 -2.65
CA SER A 92 -7.96 -0.56 -2.49
C SER A 92 -7.16 0.19 -3.56
N LEU A 93 -7.57 0.12 -4.82
CA LEU A 93 -6.91 0.86 -5.91
C LEU A 93 -7.04 2.37 -5.71
N ALA A 94 -8.24 2.87 -5.40
CA ALA A 94 -8.46 4.28 -5.11
C ALA A 94 -7.67 4.75 -3.87
N ARG A 95 -7.60 3.92 -2.82
CA ARG A 95 -6.78 4.14 -1.63
C ARG A 95 -5.31 4.27 -2.00
N THR A 96 -4.78 3.36 -2.83
CA THR A 96 -3.38 3.40 -3.27
C THR A 96 -3.07 4.67 -4.06
N ALA A 97 -3.93 5.06 -5.01
CA ALA A 97 -3.77 6.31 -5.76
C ALA A 97 -3.76 7.54 -4.84
N LEU A 98 -4.66 7.61 -3.87
CA LEU A 98 -4.68 8.70 -2.88
C LEU A 98 -3.42 8.70 -2.00
N SER A 99 -2.93 7.52 -1.62
CA SER A 99 -1.72 7.39 -0.81
C SER A 99 -0.48 7.90 -1.53
N ILE A 100 -0.45 7.74 -2.86
CA ILE A 100 0.65 8.20 -3.71
C ILE A 100 0.54 9.70 -3.98
N SER A 101 -0.66 10.19 -4.25
CA SER A 101 -0.86 11.53 -4.79
C SER A 101 -0.84 12.63 -3.72
N LEU A 102 -1.16 12.32 -2.46
CA LEU A 102 -1.42 13.33 -1.43
C LEU A 102 -0.28 13.44 -0.39
N PRO A 103 -0.01 14.66 0.13
CA PRO A 103 0.77 14.82 1.34
C PRO A 103 0.07 14.12 2.51
N ALA A 104 0.84 13.48 3.39
CA ALA A 104 0.33 12.57 4.42
C ALA A 104 -0.59 11.46 3.83
N GLY A 105 -0.28 10.99 2.61
CA GLY A 105 -1.13 10.09 1.83
C GLY A 105 -1.56 8.81 2.57
N ALA A 106 -0.70 8.26 3.44
CA ALA A 106 -1.07 7.10 4.28
C ALA A 106 -2.26 7.39 5.20
N ALA A 107 -2.30 8.57 5.83
CA ALA A 107 -3.39 8.97 6.71
C ALA A 107 -4.66 9.29 5.91
N VAL A 108 -4.53 10.07 4.82
CA VAL A 108 -5.69 10.47 3.99
C VAL A 108 -6.34 9.25 3.32
N SER A 109 -5.53 8.36 2.74
CA SER A 109 -6.02 7.15 2.09
C SER A 109 -6.69 6.19 3.08
N THR A 110 -6.15 6.07 4.30
CA THR A 110 -6.78 5.27 5.36
C THR A 110 -8.12 5.85 5.79
N GLY A 111 -8.21 7.17 5.98
CA GLY A 111 -9.48 7.85 6.26
C GLY A 111 -10.49 7.75 5.11
N TYR A 112 -10.02 7.73 3.86
CA TYR A 112 -10.87 7.42 2.70
C TYR A 112 -11.41 5.99 2.76
N ALA A 113 -10.56 4.99 2.99
CA ALA A 113 -10.97 3.59 3.05
C ALA A 113 -11.99 3.34 4.18
N ILE A 114 -11.76 3.90 5.38
CA ILE A 114 -12.70 3.82 6.50
C ILE A 114 -14.07 4.37 6.10
N ARG A 115 -14.12 5.56 5.50
CA ARG A 115 -15.38 6.17 5.03
C ARG A 115 -16.08 5.34 3.96
N GLU A 116 -15.33 4.72 3.06
CA GLU A 116 -15.91 3.84 2.03
C GLU A 116 -16.47 2.53 2.61
N TYR A 117 -15.81 1.98 3.62
CA TYR A 117 -16.34 0.83 4.36
C TYR A 117 -17.59 1.22 5.15
N GLU A 118 -17.60 2.37 5.83
CA GLU A 118 -18.78 2.90 6.53
C GLU A 118 -19.97 3.11 5.59
N ARG A 119 -19.71 3.72 4.43
CA ARG A 119 -20.71 3.90 3.36
C ARG A 119 -21.25 2.58 2.81
N ALA A 120 -20.53 1.49 3.02
CA ALA A 120 -20.94 0.17 2.62
C ALA A 120 -21.58 -0.63 3.78
N GLY A 121 -21.89 0.04 4.89
CA GLY A 121 -22.60 -0.53 6.05
C GLY A 121 -21.68 -1.04 7.16
N ALA A 122 -20.36 -0.88 7.05
CA ALA A 122 -19.43 -1.28 8.11
C ALA A 122 -19.56 -0.33 9.32
N PRO A 123 -19.68 -0.85 10.56
CA PRO A 123 -19.54 0.00 11.74
C PRO A 123 -18.15 0.67 11.76
N ARG A 124 -18.09 1.94 12.18
CA ARG A 124 -16.86 2.75 12.22
C ARG A 124 -15.72 2.05 12.95
N GLU A 125 -16.02 1.40 14.08
CA GLU A 125 -15.06 0.66 14.90
C GLU A 125 -14.39 -0.47 14.10
N MET A 126 -15.17 -1.20 13.28
CA MET A 126 -14.70 -2.35 12.49
C MET A 126 -13.94 -1.87 11.25
N ALA A 127 -14.42 -0.81 10.59
CA ALA A 127 -13.69 -0.17 9.50
C ALA A 127 -12.32 0.33 9.96
N ALA A 128 -12.26 1.01 11.11
CA ALA A 128 -10.99 1.45 11.71
C ALA A 128 -10.13 0.26 12.18
N ALA A 129 -10.74 -0.78 12.75
CA ALA A 129 -10.02 -2.00 13.14
C ALA A 129 -9.33 -2.67 11.95
N SER A 130 -10.01 -2.75 10.80
CA SER A 130 -9.45 -3.31 9.58
C SER A 130 -8.18 -2.55 9.14
N ALA A 131 -8.17 -1.22 9.26
CA ALA A 131 -7.02 -0.40 8.92
C ALA A 131 -5.85 -0.62 9.88
N VAL A 132 -6.11 -0.67 11.20
CA VAL A 132 -5.08 -0.93 12.22
C VAL A 132 -4.47 -2.31 12.03
N VAL A 133 -5.31 -3.35 11.90
CA VAL A 133 -4.85 -4.73 11.69
C VAL A 133 -4.08 -4.83 10.38
N SER A 134 -4.55 -4.17 9.31
CA SER A 134 -3.84 -4.16 8.03
C SER A 134 -2.45 -3.55 8.14
N GLY A 135 -2.30 -2.42 8.85
CA GLY A 135 -1.00 -1.79 9.08
C GLY A 135 -0.05 -2.67 9.90
N LEU A 136 -0.53 -3.23 11.01
CA LEU A 136 0.25 -4.15 11.85
C LEU A 136 0.63 -5.43 11.09
N ALA A 137 -0.30 -6.01 10.34
CA ALA A 137 -0.02 -7.18 9.51
C ALA A 137 0.99 -6.85 8.39
N SER A 138 0.97 -5.62 7.86
CA SER A 138 1.96 -5.14 6.91
C SER A 138 3.37 -5.09 7.50
N LEU A 139 3.52 -4.60 8.75
CA LEU A 139 4.79 -4.64 9.47
C LEU A 139 5.25 -6.08 9.73
N GLY A 140 4.33 -6.97 10.13
CA GLY A 140 4.60 -8.39 10.31
C GLY A 140 5.03 -9.08 9.01
N GLY A 141 4.38 -8.79 7.89
CA GLY A 141 4.72 -9.34 6.57
C GLY A 141 6.11 -8.87 6.11
N LEU A 142 6.45 -7.60 6.31
CA LEU A 142 7.79 -7.08 6.04
C LEU A 142 8.83 -7.76 6.93
N ALA A 143 8.55 -7.89 8.23
CA ALA A 143 9.42 -8.60 9.17
C ALA A 143 9.68 -10.05 8.73
N LEU A 144 8.66 -10.78 8.25
CA LEU A 144 8.83 -12.13 7.71
C LEU A 144 9.80 -12.17 6.52
N LEU A 145 9.71 -11.21 5.59
CA LEU A 145 10.63 -11.18 4.45
C LEU A 145 12.06 -10.88 4.85
N TYR A 146 12.25 -10.01 5.83
CA TYR A 146 13.57 -9.78 6.38
C TYR A 146 14.14 -11.02 7.08
N VAL A 147 13.36 -11.73 7.90
CA VAL A 147 13.80 -12.98 8.54
C VAL A 147 14.14 -14.03 7.48
N GLY A 148 13.24 -14.23 6.50
CA GLY A 148 13.42 -15.21 5.44
C GLY A 148 14.63 -14.89 4.55
N GLY A 149 14.73 -13.65 4.08
CA GLY A 149 15.87 -13.19 3.30
C GLY A 149 17.18 -13.28 4.07
N GLY A 150 17.12 -13.05 5.38
CA GLY A 150 18.31 -13.16 6.22
C GLY A 150 18.74 -14.56 6.57
N ALA A 151 17.82 -15.47 6.84
CA ALA A 151 18.15 -16.88 6.94
C ALA A 151 18.85 -17.39 5.67
N VAL A 152 18.39 -16.97 4.48
CA VAL A 152 19.01 -17.33 3.20
C VAL A 152 20.44 -16.81 3.08
N VAL A 153 20.70 -15.56 3.46
CA VAL A 153 22.06 -14.99 3.36
C VAL A 153 23.00 -15.57 4.43
N LEU A 154 22.52 -15.89 5.64
CA LEU A 154 23.30 -16.63 6.65
C LEU A 154 23.76 -18.01 6.13
N VAL A 155 22.88 -18.74 5.44
CA VAL A 155 23.20 -20.06 4.87
C VAL A 155 24.21 -19.94 3.72
N ARG A 156 24.13 -18.88 2.91
CA ARG A 156 25.00 -18.73 1.72
C ARG A 156 26.34 -18.07 2.00
N ALA A 157 26.48 -17.26 3.04
CA ALA A 157 27.70 -16.55 3.37
C ALA A 157 27.87 -16.40 4.90
N PRO A 158 28.38 -17.44 5.60
CA PRO A 158 28.43 -17.51 7.07
C PRO A 158 29.29 -16.45 7.80
N GLY A 159 29.91 -15.48 7.11
CA GLY A 159 30.80 -14.48 7.70
C GLY A 159 30.57 -13.03 7.25
N GLY A 160 29.58 -12.77 6.39
CA GLY A 160 29.31 -11.43 5.83
C GLY A 160 28.11 -10.71 6.45
N TRP A 161 27.70 -11.09 7.65
CA TRP A 161 26.39 -10.72 8.19
C TRP A 161 26.45 -9.57 9.21
N ASP A 162 25.77 -8.46 8.93
CA ASP A 162 25.50 -7.40 9.91
C ASP A 162 24.22 -7.73 10.70
N TRP A 163 24.30 -7.86 12.03
CA TRP A 163 23.17 -8.23 12.90
C TRP A 163 22.10 -7.14 12.99
N ARG A 164 22.42 -5.89 12.64
CA ARG A 164 21.54 -4.73 12.74
C ARG A 164 20.18 -4.91 12.02
N PRO A 165 20.11 -5.40 10.77
CA PRO A 165 18.84 -5.72 10.12
C PRO A 165 18.02 -6.78 10.87
N LEU A 166 18.63 -7.81 11.47
CA LEU A 166 17.91 -8.79 12.30
C LEU A 166 17.32 -8.16 13.58
N ALA A 167 18.03 -7.19 14.18
CA ALA A 167 17.52 -6.47 15.35
C ALA A 167 16.31 -5.58 15.03
N VAL A 168 16.34 -4.88 13.89
CA VAL A 168 15.17 -4.13 13.40
C VAL A 168 13.96 -5.05 13.21
N VAL A 169 14.21 -6.30 12.82
CA VAL A 169 13.18 -7.28 12.50
C VAL A 169 12.60 -7.95 13.74
N ALA A 170 13.45 -8.29 14.70
CA ALA A 170 13.01 -8.68 16.04
C ALA A 170 12.21 -7.54 16.69
N ALA A 171 12.61 -6.28 16.49
CA ALA A 171 11.87 -5.13 16.98
C ALA A 171 10.50 -4.97 16.29
N LEU A 172 10.40 -5.10 14.95
CA LEU A 172 9.13 -4.99 14.23
C LEU A 172 8.17 -6.15 14.53
N GLY A 173 8.70 -7.38 14.56
CA GLY A 173 7.94 -8.58 14.93
C GLY A 173 7.50 -8.53 16.40
N GLY A 174 8.41 -8.14 17.28
CA GLY A 174 8.16 -7.90 18.70
C GLY A 174 7.11 -6.82 18.92
N LEU A 175 7.20 -5.68 18.22
CA LEU A 175 6.21 -4.60 18.29
C LEU A 175 4.83 -5.07 17.84
N THR A 176 4.76 -5.85 16.77
CA THR A 176 3.49 -6.41 16.26
C THR A 176 2.89 -7.39 17.27
N ALA A 177 3.71 -8.32 17.81
CA ALA A 177 3.28 -9.29 18.81
C ALA A 177 2.85 -8.61 20.12
N LEU A 178 3.63 -7.65 20.61
CA LEU A 178 3.32 -6.84 21.79
C LEU A 178 2.04 -6.04 21.58
N ALA A 179 1.83 -5.45 20.41
CA ALA A 179 0.58 -4.77 20.07
C ALA A 179 -0.61 -5.75 20.10
N VAL A 180 -0.49 -6.95 19.55
CA VAL A 180 -1.59 -7.93 19.61
C VAL A 180 -1.86 -8.38 21.05
N LEU A 181 -0.82 -8.70 21.82
CA LEU A 181 -0.92 -9.17 23.20
C LEU A 181 -1.48 -8.10 24.15
N ALA A 182 -1.00 -6.86 24.05
CA ALA A 182 -1.49 -5.75 24.86
C ALA A 182 -2.97 -5.43 24.56
N GLY A 183 -3.40 -5.60 23.31
CA GLY A 183 -4.81 -5.49 22.92
C GLY A 183 -5.69 -6.59 23.52
N ARG A 184 -5.16 -7.83 23.63
CA ARG A 184 -5.86 -8.99 24.20
C ARG A 184 -5.97 -8.95 25.73
N ARG A 185 -4.93 -8.47 26.42
CA ARG A 185 -4.86 -8.45 27.89
C ARG A 185 -5.60 -7.28 28.56
N GLN A 186 -6.07 -6.30 27.80
CA GLN A 186 -6.63 -5.10 28.39
C GLN A 186 -8.10 -5.31 28.84
N PRO A 187 -8.43 -5.13 30.13
CA PRO A 187 -9.80 -5.30 30.61
C PRO A 187 -10.75 -4.29 29.95
N ARG A 188 -12.02 -4.68 29.77
CA ARG A 188 -13.12 -3.84 29.27
C ARG A 188 -13.41 -2.69 30.26
N ARG A 189 -12.54 -1.68 30.32
CA ARG A 189 -12.95 -0.39 30.89
C ARG A 189 -13.84 0.28 29.84
N ARG A 190 -15.16 0.23 30.08
CA ARG A 190 -16.11 1.13 29.42
C ARG A 190 -15.59 2.55 29.65
N VAL A 191 -15.31 3.27 28.57
CA VAL A 191 -15.08 4.71 28.68
C VAL A 191 -16.45 5.30 28.98
N VAL A 192 -16.74 5.51 30.26
CA VAL A 192 -17.95 6.18 30.72
C VAL A 192 -17.78 7.66 30.42
N GLY A 193 -18.61 8.18 29.51
CA GLY A 193 -19.05 9.58 29.40
C GLY A 193 -17.99 10.68 29.21
N PRO A 194 -18.42 11.89 28.79
CA PRO A 194 -17.56 13.06 28.85
C PRO A 194 -17.30 13.38 30.33
N VAL A 195 -16.02 13.56 30.71
CA VAL A 195 -15.68 14.17 32.00
C VAL A 195 -16.18 15.62 31.92
N ALA A 196 -17.31 15.89 32.58
CA ALA A 196 -17.77 17.25 32.84
C ALA A 196 -16.78 17.91 33.81
N GLY A 197 -16.33 19.11 33.46
CA GLY A 197 -15.46 19.92 34.31
C GLY A 197 -13.98 19.74 34.04
N LEU A 198 -13.48 20.25 32.90
CA LEU A 198 -12.14 20.82 32.79
C LEU A 198 -12.18 21.91 31.71
N ASP A 199 -12.29 23.15 32.19
CA ASP A 199 -12.09 24.37 31.42
C ASP A 199 -10.59 24.55 31.16
N VAL A 200 -10.14 24.52 29.90
CA VAL A 200 -8.79 24.99 29.51
C VAL A 200 -8.77 25.44 28.05
N SER A 201 -8.39 26.69 27.87
CA SER A 201 -8.20 27.51 26.65
C SER A 201 -7.17 26.98 25.62
N GLY A 202 -7.23 25.68 25.28
CA GLY A 202 -6.45 25.02 24.22
C GLY A 202 -7.17 23.79 23.64
N GLY A 203 -8.50 23.75 23.80
CA GLY A 203 -9.28 22.53 23.98
C GLY A 203 -9.67 21.74 22.73
N VAL A 204 -9.73 22.33 21.54
CA VAL A 204 -10.28 21.64 20.35
C VAL A 204 -9.31 20.60 19.80
N VAL A 205 -8.03 20.95 19.63
CA VAL A 205 -7.00 20.03 19.11
C VAL A 205 -6.77 18.88 20.08
N ARG A 206 -6.61 19.17 21.38
CA ARG A 206 -6.48 18.13 22.41
C ARG A 206 -7.69 17.20 22.48
N ARG A 207 -8.91 17.74 22.37
CA ARG A 207 -10.15 16.93 22.33
C ARG A 207 -10.21 16.06 21.08
N HIS A 208 -9.83 16.58 19.92
CA HIS A 208 -9.80 15.84 18.67
C HIS A 208 -8.75 14.71 18.72
N VAL A 209 -7.54 15.02 19.16
CA VAL A 209 -6.46 14.03 19.37
C VAL A 209 -6.91 12.95 20.35
N ARG A 210 -7.52 13.32 21.49
CA ARG A 210 -8.03 12.35 22.47
C ARG A 210 -9.12 11.47 21.88
N ALA A 211 -10.07 12.03 21.12
CA ALA A 211 -11.12 11.26 20.46
C ALA A 211 -10.56 10.28 19.42
N LEU A 212 -9.54 10.70 18.65
CA LEU A 212 -8.82 9.85 17.71
C LEU A 212 -8.09 8.71 18.44
N LEU A 213 -7.39 9.00 19.53
CA LEU A 213 -6.67 8.00 20.33
C LEU A 213 -7.62 6.96 20.95
N VAL A 214 -8.78 7.40 21.47
CA VAL A 214 -9.80 6.49 22.01
C VAL A 214 -10.36 5.60 20.90
N SER A 215 -10.69 6.18 19.74
CA SER A 215 -11.21 5.44 18.58
C SER A 215 -10.18 4.44 18.05
N ALA A 216 -8.91 4.84 17.94
CA ALA A 216 -7.80 3.98 17.54
C ALA A 216 -7.60 2.82 18.53
N ARG A 217 -7.72 3.07 19.84
CA ARG A 217 -7.61 2.03 20.86
C ARG A 217 -8.77 1.03 20.81
N GLN A 218 -9.99 1.49 20.53
CA GLN A 218 -11.15 0.61 20.33
C GLN A 218 -10.98 -0.26 19.09
N ALA A 219 -10.62 0.36 17.95
CA ALA A 219 -10.29 -0.32 16.70
C ALA A 219 -9.20 -1.39 16.87
N TRP A 220 -8.12 -1.04 17.58
CA TRP A 220 -7.04 -1.97 17.89
C TRP A 220 -7.50 -3.15 18.75
N ARG A 221 -8.33 -2.92 19.77
CA ARG A 221 -8.91 -3.98 20.61
C ARG A 221 -9.83 -4.91 19.81
N ALA A 222 -10.65 -4.35 18.92
CA ALA A 222 -11.49 -5.14 18.02
C ALA A 222 -10.63 -6.03 17.11
N GLY A 223 -9.56 -5.47 16.54
CA GLY A 223 -8.59 -6.21 15.73
C GLY A 223 -7.80 -7.28 16.50
N ALA A 224 -7.43 -7.02 17.75
CA ALA A 224 -6.70 -7.96 18.60
C ALA A 224 -7.50 -9.23 18.95
N LYS A 225 -8.84 -9.17 18.86
CA LYS A 225 -9.75 -10.30 19.07
C LYS A 225 -9.92 -11.20 17.86
N LEU A 226 -9.40 -10.82 16.69
CA LEU A 226 -9.43 -11.68 15.51
C LEU A 226 -8.74 -13.02 15.81
N ARG A 227 -9.23 -14.07 15.16
CA ARG A 227 -8.67 -15.42 15.32
C ARG A 227 -7.22 -15.41 14.83
N VAL A 228 -6.40 -16.28 15.41
CA VAL A 228 -4.99 -16.43 15.00
C VAL A 228 -4.88 -16.71 13.49
N ARG A 229 -5.80 -17.51 12.93
CA ARG A 229 -5.86 -17.80 11.50
C ARG A 229 -6.09 -16.55 10.64
N ASP A 230 -6.90 -15.61 11.09
CA ASP A 230 -7.20 -14.39 10.32
C ASP A 230 -6.01 -13.42 10.38
N TRP A 231 -5.32 -13.34 11.52
CA TRP A 231 -4.05 -12.64 11.65
C TRP A 231 -2.95 -13.26 10.79
N ALA A 232 -2.81 -14.59 10.82
CA ALA A 232 -1.84 -15.31 9.99
C ALA A 232 -2.12 -15.11 8.50
N ALA A 233 -3.39 -15.16 8.09
CA ALA A 233 -3.78 -14.86 6.72
C ALA A 233 -3.45 -13.41 6.35
N ALA A 234 -3.76 -12.44 7.21
CA ALA A 234 -3.48 -11.02 6.95
C ALA A 234 -1.97 -10.75 6.81
N VAL A 235 -1.15 -11.34 7.68
CA VAL A 235 0.32 -11.28 7.61
C VAL A 235 0.83 -12.00 6.36
N GLY A 236 0.26 -13.15 6.01
CA GLY A 236 0.61 -13.89 4.80
C GLY A 236 0.35 -13.10 3.52
N TYR A 237 -0.84 -12.50 3.37
CA TYR A 237 -1.13 -11.62 2.23
C TYR A 237 -0.22 -10.39 2.19
N ALA A 238 0.08 -9.80 3.35
CA ALA A 238 1.04 -8.71 3.42
C ALA A 238 2.45 -9.13 2.98
N ALA A 239 2.91 -10.31 3.41
CA ALA A 239 4.20 -10.86 3.00
C ALA A 239 4.23 -11.12 1.48
N VAL A 240 3.17 -11.68 0.90
CA VAL A 240 3.05 -11.86 -0.57
C VAL A 240 3.06 -10.50 -1.28
N ASN A 241 2.34 -9.50 -0.75
CA ASN A 241 2.34 -8.15 -1.30
C ASN A 241 3.74 -7.55 -1.36
N TRP A 242 4.49 -7.62 -0.25
CA TRP A 242 5.86 -7.11 -0.17
C TRP A 242 6.85 -7.94 -1.00
N ALA A 243 6.67 -9.26 -1.07
CA ALA A 243 7.54 -10.14 -1.85
C ALA A 243 7.37 -9.89 -3.35
N ALA A 244 6.12 -9.77 -3.80
CA ALA A 244 5.82 -9.47 -5.20
C ALA A 244 6.31 -8.07 -5.60
N ASP A 245 6.23 -7.08 -4.70
CA ASP A 245 6.76 -5.73 -4.93
C ASP A 245 8.31 -5.73 -4.99
N LEU A 246 8.98 -6.49 -4.12
CA LEU A 246 10.43 -6.74 -4.21
C LEU A 246 10.81 -7.43 -5.53
N LEU A 247 10.09 -8.48 -5.91
CA LEU A 247 10.36 -9.21 -7.15
C LEU A 247 10.07 -8.35 -8.38
N CYS A 248 9.13 -7.40 -8.31
CA CYS A 248 8.89 -6.41 -9.36
C CYS A 248 10.14 -5.54 -9.58
N LEU A 249 10.76 -5.05 -8.50
CA LEU A 249 12.04 -4.34 -8.59
C LEU A 249 13.16 -5.25 -9.15
N ALA A 250 13.22 -6.51 -8.70
CA ALA A 250 14.20 -7.47 -9.19
C ALA A 250 14.05 -7.74 -10.69
N ALA A 251 12.82 -7.91 -11.17
CA ALA A 251 12.52 -8.08 -12.58
C ALA A 251 12.88 -6.81 -13.38
N ALA A 252 12.62 -5.60 -12.86
CA ALA A 252 13.05 -4.35 -13.49
C ALA A 252 14.59 -4.24 -13.60
N ALA A 253 15.32 -4.64 -12.56
CA ALA A 253 16.79 -4.67 -12.58
C ALA A 253 17.33 -5.70 -13.59
N LEU A 254 16.73 -6.89 -13.66
CA LEU A 254 17.09 -7.93 -14.64
C LEU A 254 16.74 -7.51 -16.08
N ALA A 255 15.63 -6.82 -16.27
CA ALA A 255 15.23 -6.30 -17.59
C ALA A 255 16.32 -5.39 -18.19
N LEU A 256 17.03 -4.65 -17.34
CA LEU A 256 18.08 -3.71 -17.73
C LEU A 256 19.50 -4.25 -17.49
N HIS A 257 19.63 -5.55 -17.20
CA HIS A 257 20.91 -6.24 -17.05
C HIS A 257 21.82 -5.63 -15.98
N LEU A 258 21.25 -5.15 -14.86
CA LEU A 258 22.03 -4.59 -13.77
C LEU A 258 22.95 -5.65 -13.16
N PRO A 259 24.24 -5.33 -12.89
CA PRO A 259 25.21 -6.26 -12.30
C PRO A 259 25.04 -6.36 -10.77
N VAL A 260 23.81 -6.39 -10.26
CA VAL A 260 23.51 -6.38 -8.82
C VAL A 260 23.02 -7.76 -8.39
N GLY A 261 23.68 -8.33 -7.38
CA GLY A 261 23.27 -9.61 -6.80
C GLY A 261 21.89 -9.53 -6.13
N VAL A 262 21.15 -10.64 -6.18
CA VAL A 262 19.78 -10.76 -5.63
C VAL A 262 19.72 -10.39 -4.14
N THR A 263 20.76 -10.73 -3.38
CA THR A 263 20.86 -10.45 -1.94
C THR A 263 21.04 -8.96 -1.66
N ALA A 264 21.89 -8.27 -2.44
CA ALA A 264 22.06 -6.83 -2.36
C ALA A 264 20.77 -6.10 -2.74
N LEU A 265 20.12 -6.51 -3.83
CA LEU A 265 18.84 -5.94 -4.27
C LEU A 265 17.75 -6.08 -3.20
N ALA A 266 17.63 -7.27 -2.59
CA ALA A 266 16.71 -7.49 -1.48
C ALA A 266 17.04 -6.59 -0.28
N GLY A 267 18.32 -6.50 0.10
CA GLY A 267 18.77 -5.62 1.20
C GLY A 267 18.45 -4.15 0.96
N ILE A 268 18.71 -3.65 -0.25
CA ILE A 268 18.39 -2.27 -0.67
C ILE A 268 16.89 -2.02 -0.57
N TYR A 269 16.08 -2.87 -1.20
CA TYR A 269 14.62 -2.72 -1.19
C TYR A 269 14.07 -2.69 0.23
N LEU A 270 14.49 -3.66 1.05
CA LEU A 270 14.04 -3.80 2.43
C LEU A 270 14.46 -2.56 3.25
N GLY A 271 15.71 -2.11 3.13
CA GLY A 271 16.20 -0.88 3.78
C GLY A 271 15.37 0.35 3.40
N VAL A 272 14.98 0.48 2.13
CA VAL A 272 14.10 1.56 1.67
C VAL A 272 12.69 1.46 2.26
N GLN A 273 12.17 0.25 2.56
CA GLN A 273 10.87 0.12 3.22
C GLN A 273 10.84 0.69 4.63
N ILE A 274 11.99 0.78 5.33
CA ILE A 274 12.09 1.48 6.63
C ILE A 274 11.84 2.97 6.42
N VAL A 275 12.53 3.56 5.45
CA VAL A 275 12.39 4.99 5.10
C VAL A 275 10.95 5.29 4.70
N ARG A 276 10.30 4.38 3.97
CA ARG A 276 8.89 4.48 3.55
C ARG A 276 7.89 4.56 4.73
N GLN A 277 8.26 4.11 5.93
CA GLN A 277 7.38 4.19 7.10
C GLN A 277 7.20 5.63 7.62
N VAL A 278 8.08 6.56 7.24
CA VAL A 278 7.99 7.97 7.60
C VAL A 278 7.49 8.74 6.36
N PRO A 279 6.19 9.09 6.28
CA PRO A 279 5.60 9.69 5.08
C PRO A 279 5.96 11.18 4.97
N LEU A 280 7.24 11.46 4.70
CA LEU A 280 7.76 12.82 4.51
C LEU A 280 7.29 13.42 3.18
N THR A 281 7.23 12.61 2.12
CA THR A 281 6.88 13.07 0.76
C THR A 281 5.70 12.28 0.16
N PRO A 282 4.84 12.92 -0.66
CA PRO A 282 3.78 12.22 -1.40
C PRO A 282 4.37 11.08 -2.24
N GLY A 283 3.84 9.87 -2.09
CA GLY A 283 4.29 8.69 -2.84
C GLY A 283 5.76 8.30 -2.62
N GLY A 284 6.41 8.88 -1.59
CA GLY A 284 7.84 8.73 -1.35
C GLY A 284 8.73 9.29 -2.45
N VAL A 285 8.19 10.16 -3.32
CA VAL A 285 8.91 10.75 -4.45
C VAL A 285 10.16 11.47 -3.96
N GLY A 286 11.25 11.29 -4.68
CA GLY A 286 12.58 11.84 -4.37
C GLY A 286 13.31 10.98 -3.35
N VAL A 287 12.71 10.71 -2.19
CA VAL A 287 13.37 9.97 -1.09
C VAL A 287 13.57 8.49 -1.45
N ILE A 288 12.50 7.81 -1.87
CA ILE A 288 12.55 6.39 -2.26
C ILE A 288 13.42 6.22 -3.51
N ASP A 289 13.23 7.10 -4.49
CA ASP A 289 13.93 7.05 -5.78
C ASP A 289 15.44 7.18 -5.56
N THR A 290 15.86 8.20 -4.80
CA THR A 290 17.29 8.44 -4.49
C THR A 290 17.88 7.31 -3.66
N ALA A 291 17.15 6.78 -2.67
CA ALA A 291 17.66 5.71 -1.83
C ALA A 291 17.85 4.40 -2.62
N LEU A 292 16.93 4.07 -3.54
CA LEU A 292 17.08 2.92 -4.43
C LEU A 292 18.24 3.11 -5.40
N VAL A 293 18.35 4.28 -6.06
CA VAL A 293 19.45 4.57 -6.99
C VAL A 293 20.80 4.52 -6.27
N ALA A 294 20.90 5.13 -5.10
CA ALA A 294 22.12 5.13 -4.29
C ALA A 294 22.51 3.71 -3.87
N GLY A 295 21.55 2.90 -3.40
CA GLY A 295 21.80 1.51 -3.01
C GLY A 295 22.26 0.64 -4.18
N LEU A 296 21.62 0.78 -5.34
CA LEU A 296 21.99 0.04 -6.55
C LEU A 296 23.37 0.47 -7.07
N THR A 297 23.66 1.77 -7.06
CA THR A 297 24.97 2.31 -7.47
C THR A 297 26.08 1.84 -6.53
N ALA A 298 25.82 1.87 -5.22
CA ALA A 298 26.74 1.33 -4.21
C ALA A 298 26.98 -0.18 -4.35
N SER A 299 26.07 -0.88 -5.03
CA SER A 299 26.18 -2.32 -5.33
C SER A 299 26.73 -2.63 -6.72
N GLY A 300 27.29 -1.63 -7.41
CA GLY A 300 28.02 -1.80 -8.68
C GLY A 300 27.26 -1.42 -9.95
N ALA A 301 26.00 -0.98 -9.87
CA ALA A 301 25.30 -0.44 -11.03
C ALA A 301 25.82 0.97 -11.40
N THR A 302 25.75 1.34 -12.67
CA THR A 302 25.98 2.75 -13.05
C THR A 302 24.80 3.60 -12.62
N ALA A 303 25.02 4.88 -12.29
CA ALA A 303 23.93 5.78 -11.90
C ALA A 303 22.80 5.83 -12.95
N VAL A 304 23.16 5.78 -14.23
CA VAL A 304 22.21 5.76 -15.36
C VAL A 304 21.36 4.48 -15.36
N SER A 305 21.98 3.30 -15.28
CA SER A 305 21.25 2.02 -15.28
C SER A 305 20.41 1.83 -14.01
N ALA A 306 20.92 2.27 -12.85
CA ALA A 306 20.20 2.29 -11.59
C ALA A 306 18.96 3.20 -11.66
N ALA A 307 19.11 4.43 -12.17
CA ALA A 307 18.00 5.35 -12.37
C ALA A 307 16.94 4.79 -13.32
N ALA A 308 17.36 4.18 -14.42
CA ALA A 308 16.45 3.53 -15.37
C ALA A 308 15.66 2.36 -14.73
N ALA A 309 16.31 1.50 -13.95
CA ALA A 309 15.64 0.39 -13.26
C ALA A 309 14.63 0.88 -12.22
N VAL A 310 15.02 1.88 -11.43
CA VAL A 310 14.14 2.52 -10.46
C VAL A 310 12.97 3.19 -11.17
N LEU A 311 13.20 3.87 -12.29
CA LEU A 311 12.17 4.48 -13.09
C LEU A 311 11.13 3.46 -13.57
N VAL A 312 11.56 2.33 -14.16
CA VAL A 312 10.67 1.26 -14.59
C VAL A 312 9.86 0.71 -13.41
N TYR A 313 10.53 0.38 -12.31
CA TYR A 313 9.87 -0.09 -11.09
C TYR A 313 8.85 0.91 -10.55
N ARG A 314 9.17 2.20 -10.52
CA ARG A 314 8.29 3.27 -10.01
C ARG A 314 7.14 3.57 -10.94
N MET A 315 7.33 3.42 -12.24
CA MET A 315 6.24 3.51 -13.20
C MET A 315 5.16 2.47 -12.87
N LEU A 316 5.56 1.23 -12.57
CA LEU A 316 4.66 0.14 -12.21
C LEU A 316 4.08 0.27 -10.79
N SER A 317 4.93 0.52 -9.80
CA SER A 317 4.55 0.50 -8.36
C SER A 317 3.93 1.79 -7.84
N CYS A 318 4.03 2.89 -8.59
CA CYS A 318 3.60 4.20 -8.15
C CYS A 318 2.78 4.92 -9.21
N TRP A 319 3.39 5.26 -10.35
CA TRP A 319 2.82 6.24 -11.27
C TRP A 319 1.60 5.71 -12.02
N LEU A 320 1.63 4.47 -12.54
CA LEU A 320 0.48 3.85 -13.21
C LEU A 320 -0.69 3.60 -12.26
N LEU A 321 -0.44 3.50 -10.96
CA LEU A 321 -1.50 3.25 -9.98
C LEU A 321 -2.37 4.47 -9.72
N ILE A 322 -1.86 5.68 -10.00
CA ILE A 322 -2.62 6.93 -9.88
C ILE A 322 -3.82 6.93 -10.85
N PRO A 323 -3.66 6.80 -12.18
CA PRO A 323 -4.79 6.79 -13.09
C PRO A 323 -5.67 5.55 -12.88
N VAL A 324 -5.10 4.37 -12.65
CA VAL A 324 -5.87 3.14 -12.41
C VAL A 324 -6.76 3.28 -11.16
N GLY A 325 -6.21 3.78 -10.06
CA GLY A 325 -6.97 4.01 -8.83
C GLY A 325 -7.94 5.18 -8.92
N GLY A 326 -7.62 6.21 -9.70
CA GLY A 326 -8.53 7.31 -10.00
C GLY A 326 -9.78 6.83 -10.76
N ILE A 327 -9.60 6.00 -11.80
CA ILE A 327 -10.71 5.37 -12.52
C ILE A 327 -11.55 4.51 -11.58
N ALA A 328 -10.92 3.67 -10.76
CA ALA A 328 -11.62 2.83 -9.78
C ALA A 328 -12.41 3.66 -8.73
N GLY A 329 -11.83 4.78 -8.28
CA GLY A 329 -12.49 5.71 -7.36
C GLY A 329 -13.72 6.37 -7.97
N LEU A 330 -13.73 6.59 -9.29
CA LEU A 330 -14.85 7.19 -10.02
C LEU A 330 -15.93 6.18 -10.34
N THR A 331 -15.59 4.92 -10.66
CA THR A 331 -16.60 3.85 -10.76
C THR A 331 -17.37 3.68 -9.45
N LEU A 332 -16.67 3.79 -8.31
CA LEU A 332 -17.31 3.78 -6.99
C LEU A 332 -18.26 4.96 -6.77
N ARG A 333 -18.05 6.12 -7.42
CA ARG A 333 -18.98 7.26 -7.37
C ARG A 333 -20.15 7.09 -8.34
N GLY A 334 -19.91 6.54 -9.53
CA GLY A 334 -20.94 6.28 -10.55
C GLY A 334 -22.01 5.32 -10.05
N ASP A 335 -21.61 4.23 -9.39
CA ASP A 335 -22.55 3.26 -8.81
C ASP A 335 -23.48 3.89 -7.76
N ARG A 336 -23.06 4.99 -7.10
CA ARG A 336 -23.87 5.71 -6.11
C ARG A 336 -24.94 6.60 -6.73
N ALA A 337 -24.65 7.18 -7.90
CA ALA A 337 -25.61 8.04 -8.59
C ALA A 337 -26.79 7.21 -9.13
N VAL A 338 -26.51 5.96 -9.53
CA VAL A 338 -27.53 5.04 -10.06
C VAL A 338 -28.41 4.45 -8.95
N SER A 339 -27.90 4.26 -7.73
CA SER A 339 -28.67 3.70 -6.61
C SER A 339 -29.55 4.72 -5.86
N ARG A 340 -29.50 6.01 -6.24
CA ARG A 340 -30.29 7.09 -5.63
C ARG A 340 -31.42 7.59 -6.53
N VAL A 341 -31.51 7.05 -7.75
CA VAL A 341 -32.59 7.26 -8.71
C VAL A 341 -33.48 6.02 -8.65
#